data_AF-A0A2M7KW20-F1
#
_entry.id   AF-A0A2M7KW20-F1
#
_cell.length_a   1.000
_cell.length_b   1.000
_cell.length_c   1.000
_cell.angle_alpha   90.00
_cell.angle_beta   90.00
_cell.angle_gamma   90.00
#
_symmetry.space_group_name_H-M   'P 1'
#
loop_
_entity.id
_entity.type
_entity.pdbx_description
1 polymer ?
#
loop_
_entity_poly.entity_id
_entity_poly.type
_entity_poly.pdbx_seq_one_letter_code
_entity_poly.pdbx_strand_id
1 'polypeptide(L)'
;MVTKSVQGTILNVSGSPLAGATVTVVGTRALGRADSTTTGADGRFGLWVRVTTTSRTILLQVSGQGLTASQFSVDLGPDEVVETALMVAPNTTPNGQNTPPTISGVTTSPPLVDFTGGVVTISAQVTDPDNAEVAVAAVVVGPDQTTIIMLLTPAGAGTYTGTFTAPANFGANATDDRYHVVVCANDAPNGSNVPRTAGAVRFTVRANAAPPDMPPSL
;
A
#
# COMPACT_ATOMS: atom_id res chain seq x y z
N MET A 1 22.62 -5.45 12.05
CA MET A 1 21.14 -5.52 11.97
C MET A 1 20.63 -4.12 11.78
N VAL A 2 19.50 -3.96 11.09
CA VAL A 2 18.82 -2.68 10.96
C VAL A 2 17.40 -2.84 11.48
N THR A 3 16.89 -1.81 12.15
CA THR A 3 15.48 -1.73 12.52
C THR A 3 14.75 -1.01 11.39
N LYS A 4 13.62 -1.55 10.95
CA LYS A 4 12.72 -0.90 10.00
C LYS A 4 11.34 -0.76 10.61
N SER A 5 10.63 0.31 10.24
CA SER A 5 9.21 0.45 10.54
C SER A 5 8.42 -0.11 9.36
N VAL A 6 7.51 -1.05 9.62
CA VAL A 6 6.56 -1.53 8.62
C VAL A 6 5.20 -0.95 8.99
N GLN A 7 4.70 -0.09 8.12
CA GLN A 7 3.40 0.53 8.24
C GLN A 7 2.51 -0.04 7.15
N GLY A 8 1.24 -0.24 7.46
CA GLY A 8 0.33 -0.68 6.43
C GLY A 8 -1.13 -0.56 6.77
N THR A 9 -1.94 -0.90 5.79
CA THR A 9 -3.41 -0.85 5.87
C THR A 9 -3.98 -2.19 5.49
N ILE A 10 -4.94 -2.69 6.28
CA ILE A 10 -5.71 -3.89 5.95
C ILE A 10 -7.11 -3.47 5.55
N LEU A 11 -7.52 -3.94 4.38
CA LEU A 11 -8.81 -3.70 3.75
C LEU A 11 -9.56 -5.01 3.64
N ASN A 12 -10.89 -4.96 3.70
CA ASN A 12 -11.68 -6.05 3.17
C ASN A 12 -11.72 -5.97 1.61
N VAL A 13 -12.25 -6.99 0.94
CA VAL A 13 -12.39 -7.01 -0.53
C VAL A 13 -13.32 -5.91 -1.09
N SER A 14 -14.15 -5.27 -0.26
CA SER A 14 -14.92 -4.09 -0.66
C SER A 14 -14.14 -2.77 -0.55
N GLY A 15 -12.85 -2.83 -0.20
CA GLY A 15 -12.00 -1.65 -0.04
C GLY A 15 -12.22 -0.88 1.27
N SER A 16 -13.01 -1.42 2.20
CA SER A 16 -13.24 -0.82 3.50
C SER A 16 -12.14 -1.23 4.49
N PRO A 17 -11.67 -0.32 5.37
CA PRO A 17 -10.70 -0.67 6.37
C PRO A 17 -11.17 -1.78 7.31
N LEU A 18 -10.28 -2.72 7.64
CA LEU A 18 -10.56 -3.81 8.57
C LEU A 18 -9.94 -3.53 9.93
N ALA A 19 -10.76 -3.04 10.86
CA ALA A 19 -10.36 -2.77 12.23
C ALA A 19 -10.27 -4.03 13.08
N GLY A 20 -9.35 -4.05 14.07
CA GLY A 20 -9.27 -5.15 15.04
C GLY A 20 -8.64 -6.44 14.50
N ALA A 21 -8.01 -6.42 13.33
CA ALA A 21 -7.23 -7.53 12.79
C ALA A 21 -5.85 -7.56 13.45
N THR A 22 -5.35 -8.74 13.82
CA THR A 22 -4.02 -8.91 14.41
C THR A 22 -3.01 -9.15 13.30
N VAL A 23 -1.92 -8.38 13.31
CA VAL A 23 -0.79 -8.52 12.37
C VAL A 23 0.42 -8.99 13.15
N THR A 24 1.04 -10.09 12.73
CA THR A 24 2.18 -10.70 13.41
C THR A 24 3.30 -11.01 12.42
N VAL A 25 4.55 -10.78 12.81
CA VAL A 25 5.72 -11.26 12.06
C VAL A 25 5.91 -12.76 12.32
N VAL A 26 5.84 -13.61 11.30
CA VAL A 26 5.87 -15.09 11.44
C VAL A 26 7.07 -15.78 10.79
N GLY A 27 7.90 -15.07 10.01
CA GLY A 27 8.91 -15.75 9.19
C GLY A 27 10.15 -14.95 8.85
N THR A 28 11.29 -15.60 9.13
CA THR A 28 12.65 -15.43 8.62
C THR A 28 13.50 -14.25 9.12
N ARG A 29 14.48 -14.62 9.97
CA ARG A 29 15.70 -13.86 10.34
C ARG A 29 15.52 -12.56 11.12
N ALA A 30 14.32 -12.24 11.59
CA ALA A 30 14.16 -11.32 12.70
C ALA A 30 14.54 -12.03 14.01
N LEU A 31 15.79 -11.87 14.45
CA LEU A 31 16.21 -12.24 15.79
C LEU A 31 15.63 -11.20 16.75
N GLY A 32 14.45 -11.49 17.29
CA GLY A 32 13.70 -10.59 18.15
C GLY A 32 12.26 -11.07 18.22
N ARG A 33 11.60 -10.77 19.33
CA ARG A 33 10.19 -11.03 19.64
C ARG A 33 9.28 -11.00 18.39
N ALA A 34 8.32 -11.93 18.30
CA ALA A 34 7.23 -11.81 17.34
C ALA A 34 6.48 -10.50 17.66
N ASP A 35 6.83 -9.44 16.96
CA ASP A 35 6.15 -8.17 17.10
C ASP A 35 4.78 -8.33 16.44
N SER A 36 3.76 -8.14 17.26
CA SER A 36 2.38 -8.15 16.84
C SER A 36 1.72 -6.83 17.19
N THR A 37 0.73 -6.48 16.40
CA THR A 37 -0.08 -5.29 16.59
C THR A 37 -1.50 -5.57 16.12
N THR A 38 -2.42 -4.66 16.41
CA THR A 38 -3.81 -4.74 15.97
C THR A 38 -4.13 -3.53 15.12
N THR A 39 -4.90 -3.72 14.06
CA THR A 39 -5.32 -2.61 13.21
C THR A 39 -6.27 -1.65 13.93
N GLY A 40 -6.07 -0.36 13.70
CA GLY A 40 -6.95 0.71 14.16
C GLY A 40 -8.30 0.72 13.43
N ALA A 41 -9.17 1.67 13.78
CA ALA A 41 -10.47 1.86 13.12
C ALA A 41 -10.33 2.18 11.62
N ASP A 42 -9.20 2.77 11.24
CA ASP A 42 -8.77 3.06 9.87
C ASP A 42 -8.07 1.87 9.19
N GLY A 43 -8.09 0.68 9.80
CA GLY A 43 -7.44 -0.51 9.29
C GLY A 43 -5.92 -0.45 9.30
N ARG A 44 -5.31 0.60 9.88
CA ARG A 44 -3.86 0.78 9.86
C ARG A 44 -3.17 0.05 10.97
N PHE A 45 -1.93 -0.37 10.70
CA PHE A 45 -1.04 -0.97 11.66
C PHE A 45 0.38 -0.43 11.50
N GLY A 46 1.17 -0.54 12.58
CA GLY A 46 2.59 -0.26 12.59
C GLY A 46 3.34 -1.32 13.37
N LEU A 47 4.44 -1.80 12.82
CA LEU A 47 5.34 -2.78 13.41
C LEU A 47 6.77 -2.29 13.29
N TRP A 48 7.59 -2.58 14.30
CA TRP A 48 9.03 -2.43 14.20
C TRP A 48 9.63 -3.80 13.97
N VAL A 49 10.49 -3.94 12.96
CA VAL A 49 11.11 -5.22 12.62
C VAL A 49 12.62 -5.06 12.60
N ARG A 50 13.32 -5.97 13.29
CA ARG A 50 14.79 -6.06 13.22
C ARG A 50 15.17 -7.09 12.17
N VAL A 51 15.97 -6.69 11.20
CA VAL A 51 16.34 -7.56 10.09
C VAL A 51 17.84 -7.53 9.83
N THR A 52 18.36 -8.59 9.21
CA THR A 52 19.74 -8.56 8.67
C THR A 52 19.80 -7.63 7.46
N THR A 53 20.94 -7.00 7.22
CA THR A 53 21.14 -6.07 6.09
C THR A 53 20.96 -6.74 4.72
N THR A 54 20.97 -8.07 4.67
CA THR A 54 20.75 -8.87 3.46
C THR A 54 19.30 -9.35 3.30
N SER A 55 18.45 -9.19 4.32
CA SER A 55 17.04 -9.56 4.22
C SER A 55 16.29 -8.54 3.38
N ARG A 56 15.64 -9.01 2.30
CA ARG A 56 14.84 -8.15 1.42
C ARG A 56 13.35 -8.28 1.66
N THR A 57 12.92 -9.34 2.32
CA THR A 57 11.50 -9.66 2.49
C THR A 57 11.26 -10.18 3.91
N ILE A 58 10.10 -9.87 4.48
CA ILE A 58 9.56 -10.49 5.70
C ILE A 58 8.23 -11.16 5.41
N LEU A 59 7.87 -12.11 6.26
CA LEU A 59 6.56 -12.73 6.24
C LEU A 59 5.71 -12.19 7.40
N LEU A 60 4.59 -11.56 7.03
CA LEU A 60 3.57 -11.14 7.97
C LEU A 60 2.39 -12.11 7.91
N GLN A 61 1.70 -12.28 9.03
CA GLN A 61 0.46 -13.01 9.15
C GLN A 61 -0.63 -12.10 9.69
N VAL A 62 -1.80 -12.15 9.09
CA VAL A 62 -3.01 -11.49 9.59
C VAL A 62 -3.99 -12.53 10.09
N SER A 63 -4.61 -12.28 11.25
CA SER A 63 -5.68 -13.11 11.80
C SER A 63 -6.73 -12.27 12.56
N GLY A 64 -7.84 -12.89 12.95
CA GLY A 64 -8.93 -12.23 13.67
C GLY A 64 -10.02 -11.68 12.74
N GLN A 65 -11.11 -11.15 13.30
CA GLN A 65 -12.25 -10.59 12.54
C GLN A 65 -12.88 -11.57 11.51
N GLY A 66 -12.86 -12.87 11.79
CA GLY A 66 -13.36 -13.88 10.84
C GLY A 66 -12.37 -14.24 9.73
N LEU A 67 -11.12 -13.78 9.81
CA LEU A 67 -10.04 -14.21 8.94
C LEU A 67 -9.49 -15.56 9.41
N THR A 68 -9.37 -16.49 8.47
CA THR A 68 -8.36 -17.56 8.56
C THR A 68 -6.98 -16.90 8.49
N ALA A 69 -6.01 -17.41 9.25
CA ALA A 69 -4.67 -16.83 9.28
C ALA A 69 -4.06 -16.79 7.87
N SER A 70 -3.85 -15.60 7.33
CA SER A 70 -3.31 -15.40 5.97
C SER A 70 -1.92 -14.79 6.06
N GLN A 71 -0.97 -15.42 5.38
CA GLN A 71 0.41 -14.95 5.31
C GLN A 71 0.68 -14.17 4.02
N PHE A 72 1.50 -13.13 4.11
CA PHE A 72 1.90 -12.33 2.97
C PHE A 72 3.32 -11.82 3.13
N SER A 73 3.99 -11.70 1.99
CA SER A 73 5.36 -11.20 1.91
C SER A 73 5.36 -9.69 1.78
N VAL A 74 6.21 -9.03 2.55
CA VAL A 74 6.48 -7.58 2.44
C VAL A 74 7.93 -7.39 2.06
N ASP A 75 8.16 -6.71 0.93
CA ASP A 75 9.50 -6.30 0.53
C ASP A 75 9.92 -5.06 1.31
N LEU A 76 11.06 -5.15 1.98
CA LEU A 76 11.53 -4.14 2.92
C LEU A 76 12.21 -2.94 2.27
N GLY A 77 12.52 -3.03 0.97
CA GLY A 77 13.22 -1.98 0.22
C GLY A 77 14.50 -1.45 0.90
N PRO A 78 15.07 -0.35 0.38
CA PRO A 78 16.16 0.37 1.05
C PRO A 78 15.65 1.30 2.17
N ASP A 79 14.39 1.74 2.11
CA ASP A 79 13.83 2.76 3.01
C ASP A 79 13.71 2.29 4.47
N GLU A 80 13.82 3.21 5.42
CA GLU A 80 13.63 2.91 6.85
C GLU A 80 12.17 2.56 7.20
N VAL A 81 11.24 3.24 6.51
CA VAL A 81 9.79 3.00 6.59
C VAL A 81 9.34 2.27 5.33
N VAL A 82 8.61 1.18 5.54
CA VAL A 82 8.06 0.33 4.49
C VAL A 82 6.55 0.43 4.56
N GLU A 83 5.94 0.97 3.51
CA GLU A 83 4.49 1.03 3.36
C GLU A 83 3.98 -0.23 2.67
N THR A 84 2.90 -0.81 3.20
CA THR A 84 2.24 -1.99 2.61
C THR A 84 0.73 -1.90 2.72
N ALA A 85 0.01 -2.64 1.87
CA ALA A 85 -1.43 -2.73 1.91
C ALA A 85 -1.85 -4.17 1.70
N LEU A 86 -2.92 -4.58 2.37
CA LEU A 86 -3.47 -5.91 2.25
C LEU A 86 -4.96 -5.84 2.00
N MET A 87 -5.45 -6.60 1.04
CA MET A 87 -6.88 -6.79 0.82
C MET A 87 -7.23 -8.22 1.19
N VAL A 88 -8.14 -8.42 2.14
CA VAL A 88 -8.51 -9.73 2.68
C VAL A 88 -10.01 -9.96 2.57
N ALA A 89 -10.45 -11.22 2.55
CA ALA A 89 -11.86 -11.57 2.64
C ALA A 89 -12.15 -12.28 3.96
N PRO A 90 -12.74 -11.59 4.95
CA PRO A 90 -13.23 -12.21 6.17
C PRO A 90 -14.40 -13.16 5.91
N ASN A 91 -14.50 -14.22 6.70
CA ASN A 91 -15.60 -15.19 6.69
C ASN A 91 -15.78 -15.92 5.35
N THR A 92 -14.72 -16.04 4.57
CA THR A 92 -14.71 -16.82 3.33
C THR A 92 -13.86 -18.07 3.51
N THR A 93 -14.28 -19.15 2.84
CA THR A 93 -13.51 -20.39 2.77
C THR A 93 -12.68 -20.36 1.49
N PRO A 94 -11.34 -20.31 1.59
CA PRO A 94 -10.48 -20.25 0.40
C PRO A 94 -10.62 -21.48 -0.48
N ASN A 95 -10.58 -21.29 -1.81
CA ASN A 95 -10.37 -22.39 -2.74
C ASN A 95 -8.86 -22.70 -2.77
N GLY A 96 -8.43 -23.68 -1.99
CA GLY A 96 -7.02 -24.08 -1.91
C GLY A 96 -6.42 -24.68 -3.19
N GLN A 97 -7.21 -24.85 -4.26
CA GLN A 97 -6.71 -25.25 -5.59
C GLN A 97 -6.51 -24.06 -6.53
N ASN A 98 -7.00 -22.88 -6.16
CA ASN A 98 -6.84 -21.66 -6.95
C ASN A 98 -5.50 -20.98 -6.60
N THR A 99 -4.86 -20.44 -7.62
CA THR A 99 -3.59 -19.75 -7.58
C THR A 99 -3.81 -18.26 -7.33
N PRO A 100 -3.14 -17.66 -6.33
CA PRO A 100 -3.33 -16.25 -6.03
C PRO A 100 -2.94 -15.35 -7.21
N PRO A 101 -3.56 -14.16 -7.32
CA PRO A 101 -3.26 -13.24 -8.40
C PRO A 101 -1.79 -12.77 -8.34
N THR A 102 -1.35 -12.14 -9.42
CA THR A 102 -0.07 -11.44 -9.48
C THR A 102 -0.30 -9.99 -9.84
N ILE A 103 0.47 -9.10 -9.21
CA ILE A 103 0.43 -7.65 -9.45
C ILE A 103 1.78 -7.24 -10.04
N SER A 104 1.78 -6.48 -11.13
CA SER A 104 2.97 -5.94 -11.78
C SER A 104 2.67 -4.59 -12.43
N GLY A 105 3.69 -3.90 -12.95
CA GLY A 105 3.51 -2.69 -13.75
C GLY A 105 2.79 -1.55 -13.03
N VAL A 106 2.90 -1.46 -11.69
CA VAL A 106 2.28 -0.38 -10.91
C VAL A 106 2.91 0.96 -11.34
N THR A 107 2.09 1.94 -11.71
CA THR A 107 2.52 3.25 -12.21
C THR A 107 1.58 4.37 -11.77
N THR A 108 2.10 5.59 -11.76
CA THR A 108 1.35 6.84 -11.54
C THR A 108 1.61 7.81 -12.69
N SER A 109 0.57 8.53 -13.14
CA SER A 109 0.67 9.50 -14.23
C SER A 109 -0.23 10.71 -14.00
N PRO A 110 0.30 11.95 -13.97
CA PRO A 110 1.72 12.26 -14.08
C PRO A 110 2.49 11.91 -12.78
N PRO A 111 3.79 11.61 -12.84
CA PRO A 111 4.63 11.40 -11.65
C PRO A 111 4.98 12.71 -10.92
N LEU A 112 4.77 13.85 -11.58
CA LEU A 112 5.01 15.18 -11.03
C LEU A 112 3.82 16.08 -11.36
N VAL A 113 3.21 16.63 -10.32
CA VAL A 113 2.06 17.52 -10.36
C VAL A 113 2.52 18.90 -9.91
N ASP A 114 2.00 19.95 -10.53
CA ASP A 114 2.30 21.32 -10.11
C ASP A 114 1.67 21.64 -8.74
N PHE A 115 2.12 22.72 -8.11
CA PHE A 115 1.73 23.12 -6.75
C PHE A 115 0.22 23.37 -6.58
N THR A 116 -0.54 23.52 -7.67
CA THR A 116 -2.00 23.62 -7.65
C THR A 116 -2.70 22.29 -7.36
N GLY A 117 -1.96 21.18 -7.30
CA GLY A 117 -2.54 19.84 -7.26
C GLY A 117 -3.06 19.43 -8.64
N GLY A 118 -3.73 18.27 -8.70
CA GLY A 118 -4.21 17.73 -9.96
C GLY A 118 -4.61 16.26 -9.90
N VAL A 119 -5.15 15.75 -11.00
CA VAL A 119 -5.54 14.34 -11.11
C VAL A 119 -4.33 13.49 -11.48
N VAL A 120 -4.09 12.44 -10.69
CA VAL A 120 -3.08 11.41 -10.91
C VAL A 120 -3.79 10.10 -11.18
N THR A 121 -3.53 9.50 -12.34
CA THR A 121 -3.99 8.15 -12.68
C THR A 121 -3.05 7.12 -12.07
N ILE A 122 -3.60 6.16 -11.34
CA ILE A 122 -2.92 4.99 -10.83
C ILE A 122 -3.28 3.81 -11.74
N SER A 123 -2.28 3.04 -12.16
CA SER A 123 -2.47 1.87 -13.02
C SER A 123 -1.65 0.68 -12.52
N ALA A 124 -2.20 -0.53 -12.62
CA ALA A 124 -1.51 -1.77 -12.32
C ALA A 124 -1.94 -2.88 -13.27
N GLN A 125 -1.04 -3.82 -13.56
CA GLN A 125 -1.34 -5.08 -14.21
C GLN A 125 -1.63 -6.13 -13.16
N VAL A 126 -2.82 -6.70 -13.18
CA VAL A 126 -3.26 -7.77 -12.28
C VAL A 126 -3.74 -8.95 -13.12
N THR A 127 -3.13 -10.11 -12.88
CA THR A 127 -3.49 -11.34 -13.59
C THR A 127 -3.80 -12.44 -12.58
N ASP A 128 -4.80 -13.26 -12.91
CA ASP A 128 -5.19 -14.44 -12.14
C ASP A 128 -5.08 -15.66 -13.05
N PRO A 129 -4.19 -16.63 -12.76
CA PRO A 129 -3.97 -17.80 -13.61
C PRO A 129 -5.23 -18.67 -13.80
N ASP A 130 -6.13 -18.62 -12.84
CA ASP A 130 -7.36 -19.41 -12.80
C ASP A 130 -8.59 -18.59 -13.26
N ASN A 131 -8.37 -17.35 -13.71
CA ASN A 131 -9.40 -16.39 -14.14
C ASN A 131 -10.48 -16.12 -13.09
N ALA A 132 -10.13 -16.17 -11.80
CA ALA A 132 -11.00 -15.72 -10.74
C ALA A 132 -11.20 -14.19 -10.82
N GLU A 133 -12.35 -13.71 -10.36
CA GLU A 133 -12.59 -12.27 -10.21
C GLU A 133 -11.68 -11.73 -9.12
N VAL A 134 -10.99 -10.62 -9.41
CA VAL A 134 -10.00 -10.03 -8.50
C VAL A 134 -10.47 -8.65 -8.04
N ALA A 135 -10.60 -8.47 -6.73
CA ALA A 135 -10.72 -7.16 -6.11
C ALA A 135 -9.34 -6.49 -6.06
N VAL A 136 -9.26 -5.23 -6.49
CA VAL A 136 -8.00 -4.48 -6.55
C VAL A 136 -8.20 -3.10 -5.92
N ALA A 137 -7.30 -2.71 -5.02
CA ALA A 137 -7.29 -1.38 -4.42
C ALA A 137 -5.90 -0.75 -4.44
N ALA A 138 -5.87 0.57 -4.58
CA ALA A 138 -4.71 1.39 -4.30
C ALA A 138 -4.88 2.09 -2.94
N VAL A 139 -3.82 2.06 -2.14
CA VAL A 139 -3.66 2.85 -0.92
C VAL A 139 -2.63 3.94 -1.22
N VAL A 140 -3.08 5.18 -1.17
CA VAL A 140 -2.24 6.38 -1.34
C VAL A 140 -1.92 6.93 0.05
N VAL A 141 -0.64 6.96 0.39
CA VAL A 141 -0.13 7.53 1.65
C VAL A 141 0.40 8.93 1.35
N GLY A 142 -0.20 9.93 1.99
CA GLY A 142 0.19 11.34 1.87
C GLY A 142 1.41 11.71 2.72
N PRO A 143 1.94 12.94 2.54
CA PRO A 143 3.11 13.43 3.27
C PRO A 143 2.89 13.54 4.78
N ASP A 144 1.65 13.74 5.21
CA ASP A 144 1.21 13.79 6.61
C ASP A 144 0.81 12.42 7.17
N GLN A 145 1.16 11.34 6.46
CA GLN A 145 0.76 9.98 6.74
C GLN A 145 -0.74 9.73 6.62
N THR A 146 -1.55 10.64 6.06
CA THR A 146 -2.96 10.30 5.77
C THR A 146 -3.03 9.20 4.70
N THR A 147 -4.03 8.32 4.82
CA THR A 147 -4.24 7.24 3.84
C THR A 147 -5.56 7.44 3.12
N ILE A 148 -5.50 7.30 1.79
CA ILE A 148 -6.66 7.38 0.93
C ILE A 148 -6.75 6.06 0.17
N ILE A 149 -7.89 5.39 0.31
CA ILE A 149 -8.15 4.07 -0.27
C ILE A 149 -9.04 4.26 -1.48
N MET A 150 -8.70 3.57 -2.56
CA MET A 150 -9.44 3.61 -3.82
C MET A 150 -9.52 2.24 -4.45
N LEU A 151 -10.73 1.81 -4.81
CA LEU A 151 -10.92 0.63 -5.64
C LEU A 151 -10.48 0.96 -7.08
N LEU A 152 -9.70 0.07 -7.66
CA LEU A 152 -9.32 0.17 -9.07
C LEU A 152 -10.30 -0.62 -9.92
N THR A 153 -10.65 -0.08 -11.08
CA THR A 153 -11.58 -0.69 -12.03
C THR A 153 -10.84 -1.35 -13.19
N PRO A 154 -11.30 -2.51 -13.69
CA PRO A 154 -10.73 -3.11 -14.89
C PRO A 154 -10.81 -2.16 -16.10
N ALA A 155 -9.67 -1.95 -16.76
CA ALA A 155 -9.54 -1.18 -18.00
C ALA A 155 -9.22 -2.06 -19.22
N GLY A 156 -9.22 -3.40 -19.04
CA GLY A 156 -8.98 -4.39 -20.09
C GLY A 156 -7.57 -4.99 -20.05
N ALA A 157 -7.43 -6.21 -20.60
CA ALA A 157 -6.16 -6.95 -20.70
C ALA A 157 -5.39 -7.09 -19.36
N GLY A 158 -6.10 -7.26 -18.24
CA GLY A 158 -5.49 -7.34 -16.90
C GLY A 158 -5.09 -5.98 -16.31
N THR A 159 -5.37 -4.86 -17.00
CA THR A 159 -5.11 -3.52 -16.48
C THR A 159 -6.20 -3.10 -15.52
N TYR A 160 -5.82 -2.54 -14.37
CA TYR A 160 -6.71 -1.90 -13.40
C TYR A 160 -6.31 -0.44 -13.22
N THR A 161 -7.27 0.47 -13.24
CA THR A 161 -7.03 1.91 -13.13
C THR A 161 -7.91 2.59 -12.11
N GLY A 162 -7.42 3.71 -11.58
CA GLY A 162 -8.13 4.59 -10.68
C GLY A 162 -7.52 5.99 -10.74
N THR A 163 -8.23 6.99 -10.23
CA THR A 163 -7.81 8.40 -10.27
C THR A 163 -7.80 9.01 -8.87
N PHE A 164 -6.67 9.61 -8.51
CA PHE A 164 -6.46 10.33 -7.27
C PHE A 164 -6.40 11.83 -7.54
N THR A 165 -7.19 12.64 -6.83
CA THR A 165 -7.07 14.10 -6.89
C THR A 165 -6.11 14.57 -5.81
N ALA A 166 -4.88 14.85 -6.20
CA ALA A 166 -3.86 15.37 -5.31
C ALA A 166 -4.20 16.81 -4.89
N PRO A 167 -4.17 17.13 -3.58
CA PRO A 167 -4.44 18.48 -3.10
C PRO A 167 -3.33 19.43 -3.52
N ALA A 168 -3.65 20.73 -3.49
CA ALA A 168 -2.68 21.79 -3.74
C ALA A 168 -1.68 21.91 -2.58
N ASN A 169 -0.45 22.28 -2.92
CA ASN A 169 0.66 22.49 -1.98
C ASN A 169 1.08 23.98 -1.97
N PHE A 170 0.23 24.83 -1.38
CA PHE A 170 0.38 26.29 -1.35
C PHE A 170 1.26 26.85 -0.22
N GLY A 171 1.87 26.00 0.61
CA GLY A 171 2.64 26.49 1.76
C GLY A 171 3.80 27.40 1.34
N ALA A 172 3.92 28.58 1.95
CA ALA A 172 4.97 29.56 1.61
C ALA A 172 6.41 29.04 1.88
N ASN A 173 6.53 28.04 2.74
CA ASN A 173 7.76 27.28 3.00
C ASN A 173 7.55 25.78 2.73
N ALA A 174 6.61 25.44 1.85
CA ALA A 174 6.35 24.04 1.53
C ALA A 174 7.60 23.42 0.91
N THR A 175 7.87 22.17 1.30
CA THR A 175 8.67 21.26 0.49
C THR A 175 7.75 20.49 -0.44
N ASP A 176 8.32 19.86 -1.45
CA ASP A 176 7.59 18.92 -2.30
C ASP A 176 6.85 17.87 -1.46
N ASP A 177 5.55 17.74 -1.72
CA ASP A 177 4.72 16.73 -1.10
C ASP A 177 4.89 15.42 -1.86
N ARG A 178 5.36 14.38 -1.15
CA ARG A 178 5.61 13.06 -1.72
C ARG A 178 4.53 12.09 -1.29
N TYR A 179 3.90 11.49 -2.28
CA TYR A 179 2.87 10.47 -2.07
C TYR A 179 3.43 9.10 -2.41
N HIS A 180 3.07 8.10 -1.60
CA HIS A 180 3.42 6.71 -1.81
C HIS A 180 2.19 5.93 -2.21
N VAL A 181 2.29 5.10 -3.25
CA VAL A 181 1.17 4.28 -3.71
C VAL A 181 1.52 2.81 -3.61
N VAL A 182 0.66 2.08 -2.90
CA VAL A 182 0.71 0.62 -2.79
C VAL A 182 -0.58 0.04 -3.37
N VAL A 183 -0.46 -0.98 -4.21
CA VAL A 183 -1.60 -1.70 -4.78
C VAL A 183 -1.70 -3.06 -4.11
N CYS A 184 -2.91 -3.45 -3.75
CA CYS A 184 -3.22 -4.77 -3.21
C CYS A 184 -4.36 -5.42 -3.98
N ALA A 185 -4.34 -6.75 -4.04
CA ALA A 185 -5.32 -7.54 -4.78
C ALA A 185 -5.67 -8.83 -4.04
N ASN A 186 -6.90 -9.30 -4.23
CA ASN A 186 -7.40 -10.56 -3.69
C ASN A 186 -8.48 -11.14 -4.61
N ASP A 187 -8.42 -12.44 -4.86
CA ASP A 187 -9.31 -13.22 -5.73
C ASP A 187 -10.50 -13.88 -4.97
N ALA A 188 -10.63 -13.59 -3.68
CA ALA A 188 -11.72 -14.06 -2.86
C ALA A 188 -13.05 -13.37 -3.22
N PRO A 189 -14.21 -14.00 -2.90
CA PRO A 189 -14.38 -15.23 -2.13
C PRO A 189 -14.10 -16.53 -2.91
N ASN A 190 -13.96 -16.45 -4.24
CA ASN A 190 -14.00 -17.62 -5.11
C ASN A 190 -12.60 -18.20 -5.42
N GLY A 191 -11.53 -17.44 -5.19
CA GLY A 191 -10.16 -17.82 -5.45
C GLY A 191 -9.39 -18.32 -4.23
N SER A 192 -8.07 -18.16 -4.28
CA SER A 192 -7.11 -18.60 -3.26
C SER A 192 -7.26 -17.90 -1.91
N ASN A 193 -7.85 -16.70 -1.88
CA ASN A 193 -7.88 -15.77 -0.74
C ASN A 193 -6.50 -15.47 -0.14
N VAL A 194 -5.42 -15.70 -0.89
CA VAL A 194 -4.07 -15.30 -0.47
C VAL A 194 -3.85 -13.88 -0.99
N PRO A 195 -3.76 -12.89 -0.10
CA PRO A 195 -3.65 -11.51 -0.51
C PRO A 195 -2.30 -11.22 -1.15
N ARG A 196 -2.32 -10.27 -2.10
CA ARG A 196 -1.14 -9.83 -2.85
C ARG A 196 -0.98 -8.34 -2.70
N THR A 197 0.27 -7.91 -2.61
CA THR A 197 0.64 -6.50 -2.53
C THR A 197 1.80 -6.26 -3.47
N ALA A 198 1.76 -5.15 -4.17
CA ALA A 198 2.88 -4.63 -4.93
C ALA A 198 2.80 -3.11 -4.95
N GLY A 199 3.95 -2.47 -4.89
CA GLY A 199 4.00 -1.02 -4.93
C GLY A 199 5.18 -0.48 -4.15
N ALA A 200 5.78 0.53 -4.75
CA ALA A 200 6.69 1.50 -4.14
C ALA A 200 6.78 2.71 -5.09
N VAL A 201 5.72 2.97 -5.88
CA VAL A 201 5.73 4.09 -6.81
C VAL A 201 5.37 5.36 -6.04
N ARG A 202 5.97 6.45 -6.50
CA ARG A 202 5.82 7.75 -5.89
C ARG A 202 5.40 8.74 -6.95
N PHE A 203 4.58 9.70 -6.56
CA PHE A 203 4.41 10.93 -7.32
C PHE A 203 4.58 12.12 -6.37
N THR A 204 4.88 13.27 -6.95
CA THR A 204 5.19 14.48 -6.20
C THR A 204 4.23 15.60 -6.58
N VAL A 205 3.72 16.33 -5.60
CA VAL A 205 3.10 17.65 -5.81
C VAL A 205 4.14 18.70 -5.43
N ARG A 206 4.56 19.51 -6.41
CA ARG A 206 5.60 20.52 -6.19
C ARG A 206 5.20 21.51 -5.11
N ALA A 207 6.17 21.97 -4.34
CA ALA A 207 5.97 23.14 -3.50
C ALA A 207 5.67 24.39 -4.34
N ASN A 208 4.81 25.27 -3.82
CA ASN A 208 4.74 26.64 -4.28
C ASN A 208 6.01 27.38 -3.83
N ALA A 209 7.03 27.43 -4.68
CA ALA A 209 8.24 28.18 -4.38
C ALA A 209 7.88 29.67 -4.24
N ALA A 210 8.19 30.27 -3.10
CA ALA A 210 8.13 31.73 -2.97
C ALA A 210 9.03 32.36 -4.05
N PRO A 211 8.60 33.46 -4.71
CA PRO A 211 9.50 34.23 -5.54
C PRO A 211 10.77 34.58 -4.74
N PRO A 212 11.97 34.60 -5.36
CA PRO A 212 13.15 35.07 -4.66
C PRO A 212 12.90 36.48 -4.11
N ASP A 213 13.35 36.74 -2.87
CA ASP A 213 13.26 38.06 -2.26
C ASP A 213 13.79 39.11 -3.27
N MET A 214 12.95 40.07 -3.63
CA MET A 214 13.41 41.19 -4.46
C MET A 214 14.52 41.91 -3.70
N PRO A 215 15.65 42.25 -4.35
CA PRO A 215 16.68 43.04 -3.71
C PRO A 215 16.07 44.37 -3.21
N PRO A 216 16.55 44.91 -2.07
CA PRO A 216 16.07 46.19 -1.57
C PRO A 216 16.19 47.25 -2.66
N SER A 217 15.15 48.06 -2.83
CA SER A 217 15.17 49.20 -3.75
C SER A 217 16.33 50.11 -3.34
N LEU A 218 17.27 50.35 -4.27
CA LEU A 218 18.33 51.36 -4.14
C LEU A 218 17.79 52.75 -4.46
#